data_AF-A0AAN7HME8-F1
#
_entry.id   AF-A0AAN7HME8-F1
#
_cell.length_a   1.000
_cell.length_b   1.000
_cell.length_c   1.000
_cell.angle_alpha   90.00
_cell.angle_beta   90.00
_cell.angle_gamma   90.00
#
_symmetry.space_group_name_H-M   'P 1'
#
loop_
_entity.id
_entity.type
_entity.pdbx_description
1 polymer ?
#
loop_
_entity_poly.entity_id
_entity_poly.type
_entity_poly.pdbx_seq_one_letter_code
_entity_poly.pdbx_strand_id
1 'polypeptide(L)'
;MNEERLARASLLQCVGELFTYQGKWKDAEDISAQAADIRRCVLGEEHPSTLTILETRKRVLGEEHSDTLTSMANLAWTYSSQGRWKEAEGLEMQVMETKKRAKNLAVQVMEAKKRVLGEEHPDTLASMSSIAHIWKV
;
A
#
# COMPACT_ATOMS: atom_id res chain seq x y z
N MET A 1 -23.41 18.82 13.85
CA MET A 1 -22.53 19.40 12.80
C MET A 1 -21.46 18.42 12.32
N ASN A 2 -20.62 17.83 13.20
CA ASN A 2 -19.58 16.89 12.77
C ASN A 2 -20.11 15.49 12.40
N GLU A 3 -21.12 14.98 13.11
CA GLU A 3 -21.77 13.69 12.78
C GLU A 3 -22.46 13.70 11.41
N GLU A 4 -23.13 14.80 11.05
CA GLU A 4 -23.80 14.96 9.76
C GLU A 4 -22.79 14.98 8.59
N ARG A 5 -21.63 15.62 8.79
CA ARG A 5 -20.52 15.60 7.82
C ARG A 5 -19.94 14.19 7.66
N LEU A 6 -19.78 13.45 8.77
CA LEU A 6 -19.32 12.06 8.73
C LEU A 6 -20.33 11.13 8.02
N ALA A 7 -21.62 11.29 8.31
CA ALA A 7 -22.68 10.55 7.62
C ALA A 7 -22.69 10.83 6.12
N ARG A 8 -22.50 12.09 5.70
CA ARG A 8 -22.33 12.47 4.30
C ARG A 8 -21.12 11.79 3.66
N ALA A 9 -19.98 11.74 4.35
CA ALA A 9 -18.80 11.06 3.82
C ALA A 9 -19.02 9.55 3.63
N SER A 10 -19.69 8.89 4.58
CA SER A 10 -20.05 7.46 4.45
C SER A 10 -21.01 7.20 3.29
N LEU A 11 -22.01 8.06 3.08
CA LEU A 11 -22.90 7.99 1.93
C LEU A 11 -22.16 8.19 0.60
N LEU A 12 -21.27 9.18 0.52
CA LEU A 12 -20.45 9.41 -0.68
C LEU A 12 -19.59 8.18 -1.00
N GLN A 13 -19.08 7.47 0.00
CA GLN A 13 -18.31 6.24 -0.20
C GLN A 13 -19.15 5.13 -0.86
N CYS A 14 -20.39 4.90 -0.37
CA CYS A 14 -21.32 3.96 -1.00
C CYS A 14 -21.72 4.36 -2.43
N VAL A 15 -21.86 5.67 -2.69
CA VAL A 15 -22.15 6.19 -4.03
C VAL A 15 -20.95 6.00 -4.97
N GLY A 16 -19.73 6.17 -4.49
CA GLY A 16 -18.50 5.88 -5.24
C GLY A 16 -18.41 4.42 -5.69
N GLU A 17 -18.74 3.48 -4.81
CA GLU A 17 -18.80 2.04 -5.13
C GLU A 17 -19.81 1.75 -6.25
N LEU A 18 -21.00 2.34 -6.18
CA LEU A 18 -22.01 2.25 -7.24
C LEU A 18 -21.48 2.78 -8.59
N PHE A 19 -20.77 3.90 -8.60
CA PHE A 19 -20.21 4.45 -9.84
C PHE A 19 -19.08 3.60 -10.42
N THR A 20 -18.28 2.93 -9.58
CA THR A 20 -17.30 1.93 -10.05
C THR A 20 -17.96 0.74 -10.72
N TYR A 21 -19.07 0.22 -10.16
CA TYR A 21 -19.83 -0.86 -10.80
C TYR A 21 -20.48 -0.42 -12.12
N GLN A 22 -20.80 0.86 -12.28
CA GLN A 22 -21.33 1.42 -13.52
C GLN A 22 -20.24 1.75 -14.56
N GLY A 23 -18.96 1.55 -14.24
CA GLY A 23 -17.84 1.90 -15.12
C GLY A 23 -17.58 3.40 -15.25
N LYS A 24 -18.19 4.24 -14.39
CA LYS A 24 -17.99 5.69 -14.35
C LYS A 24 -16.86 6.04 -13.39
N TRP A 25 -15.65 5.62 -13.76
CA TRP A 25 -14.47 5.68 -12.90
C TRP A 25 -14.09 7.10 -12.49
N LYS A 26 -14.25 8.07 -13.39
CA LYS A 26 -13.88 9.47 -13.14
C LYS A 26 -14.78 10.12 -12.09
N ASP A 27 -16.09 9.91 -12.20
CA ASP A 27 -17.08 10.37 -11.23
C ASP A 27 -16.89 9.68 -9.87
N ALA A 28 -16.55 8.39 -9.87
CA ALA A 28 -16.28 7.63 -8.65
C ALA A 28 -15.04 8.16 -7.90
N GLU A 29 -13.99 8.56 -8.62
CA GLU A 29 -12.78 9.13 -8.04
C GLU A 29 -13.06 10.50 -7.40
N ASP A 30 -13.76 11.38 -8.11
CA ASP A 30 -14.13 12.72 -7.61
C ASP A 30 -14.98 12.63 -6.34
N ILE A 31 -15.94 11.70 -6.31
CA ILE A 31 -16.80 11.46 -5.15
C ILE A 31 -16.02 10.85 -3.98
N SER A 32 -15.09 9.94 -4.27
CA SER A 32 -14.22 9.34 -3.25
C SER A 32 -13.24 10.37 -2.66
N ALA A 33 -12.69 11.27 -3.48
CA ALA A 33 -11.86 12.38 -3.05
C ALA A 33 -12.65 13.34 -2.15
N GLN A 34 -13.88 13.68 -2.55
CA GLN A 34 -14.76 14.55 -1.77
C GLN A 34 -15.13 13.93 -0.41
N ALA A 35 -15.34 12.61 -0.35
CA ALA A 35 -15.56 11.89 0.92
C ALA A 35 -14.30 11.92 1.83
N ALA A 36 -13.11 11.74 1.25
CA ALA A 36 -11.84 11.78 1.97
C ALA A 36 -11.53 13.17 2.53
N ASP A 37 -11.77 14.24 1.76
CA ASP A 37 -11.56 15.62 2.20
C ASP A 37 -12.49 16.00 3.37
N ILE A 38 -13.76 15.55 3.34
CA ILE A 38 -14.69 15.75 4.46
C ILE A 38 -14.17 15.02 5.71
N ARG A 39 -13.68 13.79 5.59
CA ARG A 39 -13.09 13.04 6.72
C ARG A 39 -11.84 13.73 7.24
N ARG A 40 -10.99 14.28 6.37
CA ARG A 40 -9.77 15.02 6.75
C ARG A 40 -10.09 16.28 7.53
N CYS A 41 -11.10 17.03 7.10
CA CYS A 41 -11.57 18.23 7.80
C CYS A 41 -12.18 17.93 9.18
N VAL A 42 -12.85 16.79 9.37
CA VAL A 42 -13.59 16.47 10.60
C VAL A 42 -12.76 15.67 11.60
N LEU A 43 -11.95 14.73 11.14
CA LEU A 43 -11.19 13.79 11.98
C LEU A 43 -9.69 14.11 12.06
N GLY A 44 -9.20 15.03 11.23
CA GLY A 44 -7.77 15.33 11.09
C GLY A 44 -7.06 14.40 10.10
N GLU A 45 -5.84 14.79 9.70
CA GLU A 45 -5.02 14.07 8.71
C GLU A 45 -4.57 12.70 9.19
N GLU A 46 -4.46 12.50 10.51
CA GLU A 46 -3.89 11.29 11.09
C GLU A 46 -4.91 10.21 11.45
N HIS A 47 -6.21 10.48 11.31
CA HIS A 47 -7.22 9.52 11.74
C HIS A 47 -7.26 8.30 10.80
N PRO A 48 -7.27 7.06 11.32
CA PRO A 48 -7.21 5.83 10.51
C PRO A 48 -8.36 5.65 9.51
N SER A 49 -9.49 6.33 9.70
CA SER A 49 -10.59 6.34 8.72
C SER A 49 -10.48 7.44 7.65
N THR A 50 -9.54 8.37 7.81
CA THR A 50 -9.20 9.42 6.84
C THR A 50 -8.14 8.95 5.86
N LEU A 51 -7.17 8.18 6.36
CA LEU A 51 -6.09 7.62 5.55
C LEU A 51 -6.62 6.57 4.57
N THR A 52 -6.08 6.60 3.37
CA THR A 52 -6.34 5.55 2.37
C THR A 52 -5.82 4.19 2.87
N ILE A 53 -6.33 3.08 2.33
CA ILE A 53 -5.84 1.73 2.66
C ILE A 53 -4.31 1.64 2.50
N LEU A 54 -3.76 2.35 1.52
CA LEU A 54 -2.31 2.45 1.29
C LEU A 54 -1.58 3.13 2.45
N GLU A 55 -2.02 4.32 2.85
CA GLU A 55 -1.39 5.09 3.94
C GLU A 55 -1.55 4.40 5.28
N THR A 56 -2.70 3.77 5.50
CA THR A 56 -2.95 2.96 6.69
C THR A 56 -2.00 1.78 6.74
N ARG A 57 -1.79 1.07 5.62
CA ARG A 57 -0.82 -0.02 5.51
C ARG A 57 0.61 0.46 5.66
N LYS A 58 1.00 1.57 5.03
CA LYS A 58 2.32 2.21 5.20
C LYS A 58 2.61 2.52 6.66
N ARG A 59 1.62 2.99 7.42
CA ARG A 59 1.80 3.34 8.83
C ARG A 59 1.81 2.13 9.76
N VAL A 60 0.93 1.15 9.53
CA VAL A 60 0.78 -0.01 10.42
C VAL A 60 1.83 -1.09 10.15
N LEU A 61 2.12 -1.35 8.87
CA LEU A 61 3.00 -2.43 8.43
C LEU A 61 4.38 -1.93 7.97
N GLY A 62 4.50 -0.64 7.64
CA GLY A 62 5.70 -0.05 7.04
C GLY A 62 5.66 -0.05 5.51
N GLU A 63 6.50 0.77 4.90
CA GLU A 63 6.61 0.89 3.43
C GLU A 63 7.24 -0.35 2.78
N GLU A 64 8.05 -1.11 3.52
CA GLU A 64 8.75 -2.31 3.02
C GLU A 64 7.91 -3.60 3.12
N HIS A 65 6.71 -3.54 3.71
CA HIS A 65 5.87 -4.71 3.91
C HIS A 65 5.20 -5.20 2.63
N SER A 66 5.13 -6.52 2.44
CA SER A 66 4.57 -7.17 1.25
C SER A 66 3.15 -6.69 0.91
N ASP A 67 2.31 -6.53 1.92
CA ASP A 67 0.91 -6.11 1.76
C ASP A 67 0.76 -4.64 1.36
N THR A 68 1.70 -3.80 1.79
CA THR A 68 1.79 -2.39 1.36
C THR A 68 2.22 -2.32 -0.09
N LEU A 69 3.24 -3.10 -0.48
CA LEU A 69 3.72 -3.19 -1.87
C LEU A 69 2.67 -3.75 -2.82
N THR A 70 1.91 -4.76 -2.38
CA THR A 70 0.78 -5.32 -3.14
C THR A 70 -0.32 -4.27 -3.35
N SER A 71 -0.63 -3.46 -2.33
CA SER A 71 -1.58 -2.36 -2.48
C SER A 71 -1.10 -1.28 -3.45
N MET A 72 0.20 -0.94 -3.43
CA MET A 72 0.79 0.01 -4.39
C MET A 72 0.73 -0.53 -5.83
N ALA A 73 1.01 -1.82 -6.02
CA ALA A 73 0.92 -2.47 -7.34
C ALA A 73 -0.52 -2.49 -7.87
N ASN A 74 -1.51 -2.79 -7.03
CA ASN A 74 -2.92 -2.75 -7.42
C ASN A 74 -3.37 -1.32 -7.80
N LEU A 75 -2.85 -0.30 -7.11
CA LEU A 75 -3.12 1.09 -7.46
C LEU A 75 -2.49 1.47 -8.80
N ALA A 76 -1.26 1.04 -9.07
CA ALA A 76 -0.62 1.25 -10.37
C ALA A 76 -1.39 0.58 -11.52
N TRP A 77 -1.87 -0.66 -11.31
CA TRP A 77 -2.73 -1.35 -12.28
C TRP A 77 -4.02 -0.57 -12.55
N THR A 78 -4.63 -0.03 -11.49
CA THR A 78 -5.84 0.78 -11.60
C THR A 78 -5.59 2.06 -12.41
N TYR A 79 -4.48 2.76 -12.16
CA TYR A 79 -4.10 3.94 -12.95
C TYR A 79 -3.77 3.62 -14.41
N SER A 80 -3.08 2.51 -14.66
CA SER A 80 -2.83 1.99 -16.01
C SER A 80 -4.14 1.76 -16.77
N SER A 81 -5.13 1.12 -16.11
CA SER A 81 -6.46 0.87 -16.67
C SER A 81 -7.25 2.17 -16.94
N GLN A 82 -6.93 3.26 -16.24
CA GLN A 82 -7.52 4.58 -16.42
C GLN A 82 -6.77 5.45 -17.45
N GLY A 83 -5.70 4.93 -18.07
CA GLY A 83 -4.86 5.68 -19.03
C GLY A 83 -3.88 6.65 -18.36
N ARG A 84 -3.71 6.58 -17.04
CA ARG A 84 -2.80 7.40 -16.22
C ARG A 84 -1.43 6.75 -16.10
N TRP A 85 -0.79 6.50 -17.24
CA TRP A 85 0.45 5.73 -17.35
C TRP A 85 1.61 6.32 -16.53
N LYS A 86 1.75 7.65 -16.48
CA LYS A 86 2.83 8.32 -15.73
C LYS A 86 2.75 8.10 -14.22
N GLU A 87 1.53 8.07 -13.67
CA GLU A 87 1.32 7.85 -12.23
C GLU A 87 1.43 6.37 -11.87
N ALA A 88 1.00 5.48 -12.76
CA ALA A 88 1.24 4.03 -12.64
C ALA A 88 2.74 3.72 -12.63
N GLU A 89 3.50 4.27 -13.57
CA GLU A 89 4.95 4.07 -13.67
C GLU A 89 5.69 4.61 -12.44
N GLY A 90 5.29 5.79 -11.93
CA GLY A 90 5.86 6.34 -10.70
C GLY A 90 5.64 5.43 -9.48
N LEU A 91 4.45 4.83 -9.36
CA LEU A 91 4.14 3.87 -8.29
C LEU A 91 4.91 2.56 -8.45
N GLU A 92 4.98 2.00 -9.66
CA GLU A 92 5.75 0.78 -9.91
C GLU A 92 7.24 0.97 -9.62
N MET A 93 7.80 2.13 -9.97
CA MET A 93 9.19 2.46 -9.69
C MET A 93 9.46 2.51 -8.18
N GLN A 94 8.56 3.13 -7.40
CA GLN A 94 8.66 3.12 -5.94
C GLN A 94 8.59 1.70 -5.35
N VAL A 95 7.70 0.85 -5.86
CA VAL A 95 7.59 -0.56 -5.44
C VAL A 95 8.87 -1.34 -5.76
N MET A 96 9.49 -1.10 -6.91
CA MET A 96 10.73 -1.76 -7.29
C MET A 96 11.92 -1.32 -6.41
N GLU A 97 12.03 -0.02 -6.12
CA GLU A 97 13.09 0.53 -5.27
C GLU A 97 13.00 -0.03 -3.84
N THR A 98 11.79 -0.02 -3.27
CA THR A 98 11.52 -0.58 -1.94
C THR A 98 11.74 -2.09 -1.89
N LYS A 99 11.29 -2.86 -2.89
CA LYS A 99 11.63 -4.29 -3.01
C LYS A 99 13.14 -4.51 -3.05
N LYS A 100 13.88 -3.70 -3.82
CA LYS A 100 15.34 -3.81 -3.92
C LYS A 100 16.01 -3.54 -2.57
N ARG A 101 15.57 -2.50 -1.86
CA ARG A 101 16.05 -2.17 -0.51
C ARG A 101 15.77 -3.30 0.48
N ALA A 102 14.54 -3.82 0.50
CA ALA A 102 14.17 -4.95 1.36
C ALA A 102 14.98 -6.21 1.05
N LYS A 103 15.23 -6.51 -0.24
CA LYS A 103 16.10 -7.62 -0.66
C LYS A 103 17.53 -7.42 -0.14
N ASN A 104 18.10 -6.22 -0.28
CA ASN A 104 19.45 -5.91 0.20
C ASN A 104 19.57 -6.04 1.71
N LEU A 105 18.57 -5.54 2.46
CA LEU A 105 18.53 -5.68 3.92
C LEU A 105 18.47 -7.15 4.34
N ALA A 106 17.64 -7.96 3.67
CA ALA A 106 17.53 -9.39 3.96
C ALA A 106 18.87 -10.12 3.72
N VAL A 107 19.61 -9.77 2.67
CA VAL A 107 20.97 -10.31 2.42
C VAL A 107 21.93 -9.89 3.53
N GLN A 108 21.95 -8.61 3.93
CA GLN A 108 22.82 -8.14 5.01
C GLN A 108 22.52 -8.85 6.35
N VAL A 109 21.25 -9.06 6.68
CA VAL A 109 20.84 -9.79 7.89
C VAL A 109 21.30 -11.24 7.82
N MET A 110 21.19 -11.90 6.66
CA MET A 110 21.68 -13.27 6.47
C MET A 110 23.20 -13.35 6.60
N GLU A 111 23.95 -12.43 5.99
CA GLU A 111 25.41 -12.35 6.12
C GLU A 111 25.87 -12.07 7.55
N ALA A 112 25.14 -11.23 8.29
CA ALA A 112 25.39 -10.98 9.70
C ALA A 112 25.11 -12.22 10.57
N LYS A 113 23.98 -12.90 10.36
CA LYS A 113 23.63 -14.14 11.06
C LYS A 113 24.64 -15.25 10.79
N LYS A 114 25.07 -15.41 9.53
CA LYS A 114 26.14 -16.34 9.14
C LYS A 114 27.45 -16.08 9.89
N ARG A 115 27.83 -14.80 10.08
CA ARG A 115 29.03 -14.43 10.84
C ARG A 115 28.93 -14.73 12.34
N VAL A 116 27.76 -14.56 12.95
CA VAL A 116 27.55 -14.73 14.40
C VAL A 116 27.23 -16.18 14.79
N LEU A 117 26.37 -16.87 14.01
CA LEU A 117 25.80 -18.17 14.35
C LEU A 117 26.39 -19.33 13.53
N GLY A 118 27.05 -19.04 12.40
CA GLY A 118 27.55 -20.04 11.45
C GLY A 118 26.57 -20.38 10.32
N GLU A 119 27.06 -21.07 9.29
CA GLU A 119 26.32 -21.41 8.07
C GLU A 119 25.22 -22.47 8.29
N GLU A 120 25.46 -23.46 9.15
CA GLU A 120 24.53 -24.58 9.37
C GLU A 120 23.47 -24.29 10.45
N HIS A 121 23.52 -23.11 11.07
CA HIS A 121 22.59 -22.77 12.14
C HIS A 121 21.13 -22.74 11.61
N PRO A 122 20.15 -23.32 12.34
CA PRO A 122 18.75 -23.37 11.92
C PRO A 122 18.18 -22.02 11.50
N ASP A 123 18.50 -20.94 12.23
CA ASP A 123 18.03 -19.59 11.91
C ASP A 123 18.66 -18.99 10.65
N THR A 124 19.90 -19.39 10.31
CA THR A 124 20.57 -19.00 9.07
C THR A 124 19.89 -19.69 7.88
N LEU A 125 19.63 -21.00 8.00
CA LEU A 125 18.91 -21.78 6.99
C LEU A 125 17.45 -21.30 6.80
N ALA A 126 16.74 -20.97 7.88
CA ALA A 126 15.39 -20.41 7.82
C ALA A 126 15.37 -19.04 7.14
N SER A 127 16.38 -18.21 7.39
CA SER A 127 16.53 -16.90 6.71
C SER A 127 16.83 -17.08 5.22
N MET A 128 17.71 -18.02 4.86
CA MET A 128 18.00 -18.38 3.46
C MET A 128 16.75 -18.91 2.73
N SER A 129 15.96 -19.76 3.38
CA SER A 129 14.70 -20.28 2.85
C SER A 129 13.66 -19.16 2.62
N SER A 130 13.52 -18.25 3.58
CA SER A 130 12.61 -17.10 3.48
C SER A 130 13.00 -16.15 2.34
N ILE A 131 14.30 -15.87 2.20
CA ILE A 131 14.84 -15.04 1.12
C ILE A 131 14.62 -15.67 -0.25
N ALA A 132 14.90 -16.97 -0.39
CA ALA A 132 14.64 -17.70 -1.63
C ALA A 132 13.16 -17.62 -2.03
N HIS A 133 12.25 -17.65 -1.06
CA HIS A 133 10.81 -17.50 -1.31
C HIS A 133 10.42 -16.07 -1.75
N ILE A 134 11.02 -15.04 -1.15
CA ILE A 134 10.81 -13.63 -1.50
C ILE A 134 11.38 -13.30 -2.90
N TRP A 135 12.42 -14.01 -3.35
CA TRP A 135 13.05 -13.80 -4.65
C TRP A 135 12.38 -14.54 -5.80
N LYS A 136 11.51 -15.52 -5.51
CA LYS A 136 10.84 -16.35 -6.51
C LYS A 136 9.57 -15.72 -7.11
N VAL A 137 9.32 -14.44 -6.81
CA VAL A 137 8.24 -13.61 -7.36
C VAL A 137 8.81 -12.65 -8.38
#